data_AF-A0A8T1U0W4-F1
#
_entry.id   AF-A0A8T1U0W4-F1
#
_cell.length_a   1.000
_cell.length_b   1.000
_cell.length_c   1.000
_cell.angle_alpha   90.00
_cell.angle_beta   90.00
_cell.angle_gamma   90.00
#
_symmetry.space_group_name_H-M   'P 1'
#
loop_
_entity.id
_entity.type
_entity.pdbx_description
1 polymer ?
#
loop_
_entity_poly.entity_id
_entity_poly.type
_entity_poly.pdbx_seq_one_letter_code
_entity_poly.pdbx_strand_id
1 'polypeptide(L)'
;MELHASAAVTICSFLTGLDALSLSHSSSFWLQHLNGSPYWQSKLPSLADPLHTAAYKALYLRSRSLGFKGLIKSYSPGIRYSDSYQVPKVQLSSLRSTNFSFDVWFALLPEQPDGASSDGNTFGGIIYGLQSSSRENRSWPYYHQQFVVVSSTGDLYCSVLDSRSVVARDMIPNRWYHLALTYDNDTQAQDVYLDGVMIHSSTGALHNEWGFLTHEQIGTGCITAGSLNFPHPNYLGWYGFRGVIDDFRIWNGALLQDDVAFLACGRKLANQRLRASVKAAITHENLTRSLTWVNVQLTMCTRPTEGRNMQLVPFRSPAQPNCTIS
;
A
#
# COMPACT_ATOMS: atom_id res chain seq x y z
N MET A 1 5.79 -9.70 -42.64
CA MET A 1 5.18 -8.36 -42.46
C MET A 1 5.81 -7.77 -41.22
N GLU A 2 6.77 -6.86 -41.39
CA GLU A 2 7.45 -6.23 -40.26
C GLU A 2 6.59 -5.10 -39.71
N LEU A 3 6.31 -5.15 -38.41
CA LEU A 3 5.57 -4.10 -37.73
C LEU A 3 6.51 -2.88 -37.57
N HIS A 4 6.09 -1.72 -38.04
CA HIS A 4 6.92 -0.52 -37.95
C HIS A 4 7.16 -0.11 -36.48
N ALA A 5 8.35 0.42 -36.18
CA ALA A 5 8.74 0.75 -34.80
C ALA A 5 7.79 1.75 -34.12
N SER A 6 7.21 2.70 -34.86
CA SER A 6 6.21 3.63 -34.30
C SER A 6 4.90 2.94 -33.92
N ALA A 7 4.47 1.93 -34.68
CA ALA A 7 3.30 1.12 -34.34
C ALA A 7 3.57 0.27 -33.10
N ALA A 8 4.78 -0.29 -32.97
CA ALA A 8 5.18 -1.04 -31.78
C ALA A 8 5.14 -0.17 -30.51
N VAL A 9 5.70 1.05 -30.55
CA VAL A 9 5.65 2.01 -29.43
C VAL A 9 4.21 2.37 -29.08
N THR A 10 3.36 2.61 -30.08
CA THR A 10 1.95 2.94 -29.90
C THR A 10 1.20 1.79 -29.20
N ILE A 11 1.39 0.55 -29.66
CA ILE A 11 0.79 -0.63 -29.02
C ILE A 11 1.26 -0.74 -27.57
N CYS A 12 2.57 -0.64 -27.32
CA CYS A 12 3.12 -0.73 -25.97
C CYS A 12 2.56 0.35 -25.03
N SER A 13 2.19 1.53 -25.53
CA SER A 13 1.62 2.60 -24.70
C SER A 13 0.30 2.22 -24.00
N PHE A 14 -0.44 1.25 -24.54
CA PHE A 14 -1.68 0.74 -23.95
C PHE A 14 -1.48 -0.46 -23.01
N LEU A 15 -0.26 -1.00 -22.95
CA LEU A 15 0.02 -2.20 -22.18
C LEU A 15 0.39 -1.86 -20.73
N THR A 16 -0.02 -2.74 -19.83
CA THR A 16 0.66 -2.86 -18.55
C THR A 16 2.02 -3.54 -18.75
N GLY A 17 2.91 -3.41 -17.78
CA GLY A 17 4.19 -4.09 -17.80
C GLY A 17 4.03 -5.60 -17.80
N LEU A 18 2.97 -6.15 -17.17
CA LEU A 18 2.65 -7.57 -17.25
C LEU A 18 2.24 -7.97 -18.68
N ASP A 19 1.36 -7.21 -19.33
CA ASP A 19 0.96 -7.48 -20.72
C ASP A 19 2.15 -7.38 -21.68
N ALA A 20 3.02 -6.39 -21.48
CA ALA A 20 4.24 -6.22 -22.26
C ALA A 20 5.23 -7.37 -22.02
N LEU A 21 5.32 -7.91 -20.80
CA LEU A 21 6.12 -9.10 -20.55
C LEU A 21 5.58 -10.29 -21.34
N SER A 22 4.28 -10.56 -21.27
CA SER A 22 3.61 -11.61 -22.06
C SER A 22 3.86 -11.44 -23.55
N LEU A 23 3.68 -10.21 -24.06
CA LEU A 23 3.94 -9.87 -25.46
C LEU A 23 5.40 -10.14 -25.85
N SER A 24 6.35 -9.85 -24.97
CA SER A 24 7.78 -10.11 -25.22
C SER A 24 8.12 -11.59 -25.40
N HIS A 25 7.24 -12.51 -24.96
CA HIS A 25 7.39 -13.95 -25.14
C HIS A 25 6.64 -14.49 -26.37
N SER A 26 5.89 -13.66 -27.10
CA SER A 26 5.11 -14.10 -28.27
C SER A 26 5.92 -14.22 -29.56
N SER A 27 7.03 -13.48 -29.70
CA SER A 27 7.88 -13.52 -30.89
C SER A 27 9.28 -12.95 -30.61
N SER A 28 10.25 -13.28 -31.47
CA SER A 28 11.60 -12.70 -31.42
C SER A 28 11.61 -11.18 -31.62
N PHE A 29 10.72 -10.66 -32.47
CA PHE A 29 10.54 -9.22 -32.69
C PHE A 29 10.18 -8.51 -31.39
N TRP A 30 9.12 -8.97 -30.69
CA TRP A 30 8.68 -8.34 -29.44
C TRP A 30 9.69 -8.54 -28.31
N LEU A 31 10.36 -9.69 -28.25
CA LEU A 31 11.43 -9.92 -27.30
C LEU A 31 12.54 -8.88 -27.46
N GLN A 32 13.05 -8.69 -28.68
CA GLN A 32 14.10 -7.72 -28.97
C GLN A 32 13.63 -6.29 -28.73
N HIS A 33 12.44 -5.94 -29.21
CA HIS A 33 11.88 -4.59 -29.06
C HIS A 33 11.74 -4.20 -27.59
N LEU A 34 11.29 -5.11 -26.73
CA LEU A 34 11.05 -4.82 -25.31
C LEU A 34 12.26 -5.02 -24.41
N ASN A 35 13.29 -5.80 -24.78
CA ASN A 35 14.39 -6.12 -23.85
C ASN A 35 15.21 -4.90 -23.39
N GLY A 36 15.32 -3.88 -24.24
CA GLY A 36 16.04 -2.62 -23.96
C GLY A 36 15.21 -1.37 -24.25
N SER A 37 13.88 -1.47 -24.15
CA SER A 37 12.99 -0.35 -24.46
C SER A 37 12.91 0.68 -23.31
N PRO A 38 12.84 1.99 -23.62
CA PRO A 38 12.51 3.02 -22.62
C PRO A 38 11.10 2.84 -22.01
N TYR A 39 10.28 1.96 -22.60
CA TYR A 39 8.99 1.54 -22.04
C TYR A 39 9.08 1.19 -20.55
N TRP A 40 10.07 0.39 -20.13
CA TRP A 40 10.19 -0.05 -18.73
C TRP A 40 10.55 1.10 -17.77
N GLN A 41 11.23 2.14 -18.26
CA GLN A 41 11.55 3.32 -17.45
C GLN A 41 10.28 4.07 -17.07
N SER A 42 9.33 4.19 -18.00
CA SER A 42 8.04 4.86 -17.74
C SER A 42 7.22 4.18 -16.65
N LYS A 43 7.39 2.86 -16.45
CA LYS A 43 6.68 2.08 -15.43
C LYS A 43 7.37 2.12 -14.06
N LEU A 44 8.65 2.50 -14.01
CA LEU A 44 9.45 2.62 -12.80
C LEU A 44 10.16 4.00 -12.72
N PRO A 45 9.42 5.12 -12.74
CA PRO A 45 10.00 6.46 -12.79
C PRO A 45 10.83 6.82 -11.54
N SER A 46 10.76 5.98 -10.50
CA SER A 46 11.26 6.23 -9.16
C SER A 46 12.68 5.72 -8.87
N LEU A 47 13.31 5.02 -9.81
CA LEU A 47 14.67 4.47 -9.70
C LEU A 47 15.62 5.34 -10.53
N ALA A 48 16.16 6.37 -9.88
CA ALA A 48 17.07 7.36 -10.46
C ALA A 48 18.51 6.82 -10.57
N ASP A 49 18.68 5.61 -11.10
CA ASP A 49 20.00 5.09 -11.45
C ASP A 49 20.00 4.78 -12.95
N PRO A 50 20.78 5.51 -13.77
CA PRO A 50 20.91 5.27 -15.19
C PRO A 50 21.78 4.03 -15.45
N LEU A 51 21.36 2.87 -14.94
CA LEU A 51 21.85 1.60 -15.45
C LEU A 51 21.22 1.35 -16.83
N HIS A 52 22.02 0.78 -17.74
CA HIS A 52 21.68 0.40 -19.11
C HIS A 52 20.20 -0.01 -19.26
N THR A 53 19.52 0.41 -20.34
CA THR A 53 18.07 0.20 -20.56
C THR A 53 17.58 -1.24 -20.35
N ALA A 54 18.47 -2.23 -20.54
CA ALA A 54 18.22 -3.64 -20.23
C ALA A 54 17.97 -3.94 -18.72
N ALA A 55 18.47 -3.10 -17.83
CA ALA A 55 18.28 -3.22 -16.39
C ALA A 55 16.84 -2.88 -15.95
N TYR A 56 16.13 -1.98 -16.66
CA TYR A 56 14.78 -1.58 -16.26
C TYR A 56 13.75 -2.70 -16.38
N LYS A 57 13.86 -3.57 -17.41
CA LYS A 57 13.04 -4.78 -17.51
C LYS A 57 13.30 -5.72 -16.33
N ALA A 58 14.57 -5.94 -15.99
CA ALA A 58 14.96 -6.78 -14.86
C ALA A 58 14.52 -6.19 -13.50
N LEU A 59 14.60 -4.87 -13.34
CA LEU A 59 14.11 -4.14 -12.17
C LEU A 59 12.59 -4.25 -12.03
N TYR A 60 11.85 -4.13 -13.14
CA TYR A 60 10.40 -4.34 -13.16
C TYR A 60 10.05 -5.75 -12.69
N LEU A 61 10.76 -6.76 -13.22
CA LEU A 61 10.60 -8.16 -12.86
C LEU A 61 10.95 -8.47 -11.39
N ARG A 62 11.82 -7.67 -10.76
CA ARG A 62 12.23 -7.82 -9.36
C ARG A 62 11.44 -6.97 -8.38
N SER A 63 10.77 -5.93 -8.86
CA SER A 63 10.00 -5.02 -8.02
C SER A 63 8.83 -5.78 -7.37
N ARG A 64 8.55 -5.52 -6.10
CA ARG A 64 7.50 -6.20 -5.33
C ARG A 64 6.73 -5.18 -4.52
N SER A 65 5.45 -5.44 -4.32
CA SER A 65 4.58 -4.70 -3.42
C SER A 65 4.19 -5.60 -2.24
N LEU A 66 3.74 -5.01 -1.15
CA LEU A 66 3.34 -5.74 0.05
C LEU A 66 1.90 -6.25 -0.12
N GLY A 67 1.72 -7.57 -0.22
CA GLY A 67 0.41 -8.21 -0.25
C GLY A 67 -0.04 -8.63 1.15
N PHE A 68 -1.25 -8.23 1.53
CA PHE A 68 -1.90 -8.54 2.80
C PHE A 68 -3.15 -9.39 2.54
N LYS A 69 -3.29 -10.50 3.28
CA LYS A 69 -4.38 -11.47 3.09
C LYS A 69 -5.43 -11.43 4.22
N GLY A 70 -5.51 -10.32 4.96
CA GLY A 70 -6.23 -10.28 6.23
C GLY A 70 -5.44 -10.97 7.35
N LEU A 71 -6.08 -11.27 8.47
CA LEU A 71 -5.42 -11.92 9.61
C LEU A 71 -5.41 -13.45 9.45
N ILE A 72 -4.24 -14.09 9.62
CA ILE A 72 -4.13 -15.56 9.68
C ILE A 72 -4.56 -16.04 11.08
N LYS A 73 -5.34 -17.14 11.14
CA LYS A 73 -5.62 -17.87 12.37
C LYS A 73 -4.33 -18.49 12.93
N SER A 74 -3.85 -18.05 14.08
CA SER A 74 -2.77 -18.76 14.78
C SER A 74 -3.35 -19.86 15.68
N TYR A 75 -3.34 -21.13 15.24
CA TYR A 75 -3.67 -22.29 16.08
C TYR A 75 -2.46 -23.23 16.30
N SER A 76 -1.24 -22.79 16.01
CA SER A 76 -0.03 -23.60 16.25
C SER A 76 0.73 -23.07 17.47
N PRO A 77 0.79 -23.80 18.60
CA PRO A 77 1.65 -23.46 19.72
C PRO A 77 3.12 -23.47 19.24
N GLY A 78 3.83 -22.36 19.38
CA GLY A 78 5.28 -22.28 19.11
C GLY A 78 5.71 -21.53 17.84
N ILE A 79 4.79 -21.09 16.97
CA ILE A 79 5.14 -20.26 15.79
C ILE A 79 4.63 -18.82 16.00
N ARG A 80 5.56 -17.86 16.04
CA ARG A 80 5.27 -16.41 16.15
C ARG A 80 5.16 -15.80 14.75
N TYR A 81 3.95 -15.71 14.20
CA TYR A 81 3.69 -14.85 13.04
C TYR A 81 3.47 -13.41 13.54
N SER A 82 4.18 -12.44 12.96
CA SER A 82 3.81 -11.03 12.99
C SER A 82 2.80 -10.80 11.88
N ASP A 83 1.83 -9.94 12.12
CA ASP A 83 0.72 -9.74 11.18
C ASP A 83 0.64 -8.29 10.69
N SER A 84 1.73 -7.57 10.92
CA SER A 84 1.87 -6.16 10.61
C SER A 84 3.25 -5.90 10.04
N TYR A 85 3.37 -4.85 9.22
CA TYR A 85 4.67 -4.26 8.96
C TYR A 85 4.85 -3.06 9.89
N GLN A 86 5.92 -3.08 10.69
CA GLN A 86 6.32 -1.93 11.50
C GLN A 86 7.14 -0.96 10.64
N VAL A 87 6.79 0.32 10.64
CA VAL A 87 7.54 1.36 9.95
C VAL A 87 8.84 1.63 10.71
N PRO A 88 10.04 1.32 10.19
CA PRO A 88 11.20 1.11 11.08
C PRO A 88 11.96 2.35 11.58
N LYS A 89 11.52 3.61 11.38
CA LYS A 89 12.42 4.76 11.67
C LYS A 89 11.79 6.02 12.28
N VAL A 90 10.56 6.39 11.92
CA VAL A 90 9.86 7.54 12.51
C VAL A 90 8.39 7.15 12.62
N GLN A 91 7.84 7.24 13.83
CA GLN A 91 6.42 7.01 14.05
C GLN A 91 5.67 8.32 13.85
N LEU A 92 4.49 8.28 13.22
CA LEU A 92 3.62 9.44 13.09
C LEU A 92 3.26 10.02 14.46
N SER A 93 3.16 9.17 15.50
CA SER A 93 2.93 9.56 16.89
C SER A 93 3.95 10.60 17.40
N SER A 94 5.18 10.58 16.89
CA SER A 94 6.24 11.54 17.25
C SER A 94 6.02 12.96 16.69
N LEU A 95 5.15 13.12 15.69
CA LEU A 95 4.91 14.38 14.98
C LEU A 95 3.73 15.20 15.57
N ARG A 96 3.29 14.87 16.78
CA ARG A 96 2.08 15.41 17.44
C ARG A 96 1.98 16.93 17.57
N SER A 97 3.11 17.63 17.48
CA SER A 97 3.22 19.08 17.68
C SER A 97 3.82 19.77 16.46
N THR A 98 3.68 19.15 15.29
CA THR A 98 4.27 19.61 14.03
C THR A 98 3.28 19.38 12.91
N ASN A 99 3.41 20.14 11.82
CA ASN A 99 2.69 19.85 10.60
C ASN A 99 3.24 18.54 10.01
N PHE A 100 2.38 17.67 9.51
CA PHE A 100 2.79 16.39 8.94
C PHE A 100 1.87 15.96 7.81
N SER A 101 2.33 14.98 7.04
CA SER A 101 1.50 14.29 6.07
C SER A 101 1.88 12.81 6.01
N PHE A 102 0.96 11.98 5.52
CA PHE A 102 1.30 10.66 5.03
C PHE A 102 0.60 10.40 3.71
N ASP A 103 1.17 9.51 2.90
CA ASP A 103 0.52 9.01 1.70
C ASP A 103 0.73 7.50 1.55
N VAL A 104 -0.19 6.87 0.82
CA VAL A 104 -0.17 5.45 0.55
C VAL A 104 -0.77 5.13 -0.82
N TRP A 105 -0.05 4.33 -1.59
CA TRP A 105 -0.61 3.58 -2.71
C TRP A 105 -1.13 2.23 -2.22
N PHE A 106 -2.43 1.98 -2.42
CA PHE A 106 -3.04 0.70 -2.05
C PHE A 106 -4.04 0.20 -3.10
N ALA A 107 -4.28 -1.10 -3.10
CA ALA A 107 -5.36 -1.73 -3.85
C ALA A 107 -6.09 -2.73 -2.96
N LEU A 108 -7.42 -2.80 -3.09
CA LEU A 108 -8.24 -3.75 -2.36
C LEU A 108 -8.28 -5.08 -3.11
N LEU A 109 -8.25 -6.21 -2.39
CA LEU A 109 -8.44 -7.53 -3.01
C LEU A 109 -9.90 -7.99 -2.81
N PRO A 110 -10.50 -8.70 -3.77
CA PRO A 110 -11.90 -9.14 -3.71
C PRO A 110 -12.07 -10.20 -2.63
N GLU A 111 -13.18 -10.19 -1.89
CA GLU A 111 -13.48 -11.17 -0.83
C GLU A 111 -13.14 -12.61 -1.25
N GLN A 112 -12.59 -13.42 -0.35
CA GLN A 112 -12.23 -14.78 -0.71
C GLN A 112 -13.47 -15.68 -0.73
N PRO A 113 -13.68 -16.51 -1.77
CA PRO A 113 -14.87 -17.35 -1.90
C PRO A 113 -15.09 -18.36 -0.76
N ASP A 114 -14.01 -18.78 -0.10
CA ASP A 114 -14.02 -19.87 0.88
C ASP A 114 -13.87 -19.28 2.29
N GLY A 115 -14.97 -19.22 3.05
CA GLY A 115 -15.10 -18.64 4.39
C GLY A 115 -14.32 -19.34 5.52
N ALA A 116 -13.03 -19.62 5.33
CA ALA A 116 -12.19 -20.40 6.24
C ALA A 116 -11.72 -19.63 7.51
N SER A 117 -12.02 -18.34 7.65
CA SER A 117 -11.70 -17.53 8.85
C SER A 117 -12.91 -17.37 9.76
N SER A 118 -12.73 -17.52 11.08
CA SER A 118 -13.78 -17.32 12.09
C SER A 118 -14.19 -15.86 12.26
N ASP A 119 -13.35 -14.93 11.78
CA ASP A 119 -13.48 -13.49 11.98
C ASP A 119 -13.71 -12.75 10.64
N GLY A 120 -14.15 -13.50 9.62
CA GLY A 120 -14.59 -12.96 8.33
C GLY A 120 -13.44 -12.67 7.36
N ASN A 121 -13.50 -13.32 6.20
CA ASN A 121 -12.54 -13.20 5.11
C ASN A 121 -12.81 -11.92 4.30
N THR A 122 -12.92 -10.81 5.03
CA THR A 122 -13.75 -9.67 4.68
C THR A 122 -13.03 -8.71 3.76
N PHE A 123 -13.78 -8.11 2.84
CA PHE A 123 -13.33 -6.98 2.05
C PHE A 123 -12.83 -5.85 2.96
N GLY A 124 -11.89 -5.02 2.48
CA GLY A 124 -11.38 -3.88 3.23
C GLY A 124 -10.30 -4.22 4.28
N GLY A 125 -10.41 -3.58 5.45
CA GLY A 125 -9.47 -3.69 6.57
C GLY A 125 -8.74 -2.40 6.90
N ILE A 126 -7.98 -2.45 8.01
CA ILE A 126 -7.21 -1.31 8.51
C ILE A 126 -5.89 -1.23 7.73
N ILE A 127 -5.76 -0.22 6.88
CA ILE A 127 -4.53 0.06 6.14
C ILE A 127 -3.48 0.64 7.08
N TYR A 128 -3.89 1.50 7.99
CA TYR A 128 -2.99 2.20 8.90
C TYR A 128 -3.61 2.39 10.28
N GLY A 129 -3.07 1.68 11.27
CA GLY A 129 -3.57 1.68 12.65
C GLY A 129 -2.46 1.98 13.64
N LEU A 130 -2.81 2.71 14.70
CA LEU A 130 -1.91 2.94 15.83
C LEU A 130 -2.56 2.44 17.13
N GLN A 131 -1.77 1.86 18.03
CA GLN A 131 -2.24 1.28 19.29
C GLN A 131 -1.23 1.46 20.44
N SER A 132 -1.68 1.27 21.68
CA SER A 132 -0.81 1.27 22.86
C SER A 132 -0.05 -0.05 23.06
N SER A 133 -0.45 -1.12 22.37
CA SER A 133 0.24 -2.41 22.33
C SER A 133 0.09 -3.02 20.94
N SER A 134 1.17 -3.62 20.42
CA SER A 134 1.11 -4.26 19.10
C SER A 134 0.36 -5.60 19.15
N ARG A 135 -0.17 -6.01 18.00
CA ARG A 135 -0.81 -7.33 17.85
C ARG A 135 0.07 -8.49 18.32
N GLU A 136 1.36 -8.40 18.05
CA GLU A 136 2.36 -9.42 18.36
C GLU A 136 2.53 -9.64 19.86
N ASN A 137 2.29 -8.62 20.68
CA ASN A 137 2.37 -8.70 22.13
C ASN A 137 1.18 -9.45 22.75
N ARG A 138 0.15 -9.80 21.95
CA ARG A 138 -1.06 -10.54 22.35
C ARG A 138 -1.79 -9.95 23.57
N SER A 139 -1.49 -8.70 23.90
CA SER A 139 -2.15 -7.94 24.95
C SER A 139 -3.20 -7.06 24.32
N TRP A 140 -4.36 -6.92 24.98
CA TRP A 140 -5.39 -6.00 24.51
C TRP A 140 -4.85 -4.56 24.58
N PRO A 141 -4.81 -3.81 23.46
CA PRO A 141 -4.40 -2.42 23.52
C PRO A 141 -5.48 -1.60 24.22
N TYR A 142 -5.07 -0.78 25.18
CA TYR A 142 -5.98 0.11 25.92
C TYR A 142 -6.39 1.31 25.08
N TYR A 143 -5.45 1.85 24.28
CA TYR A 143 -5.70 2.92 23.33
C TYR A 143 -5.47 2.40 21.92
N HIS A 144 -6.35 2.73 20.98
CA HIS A 144 -6.19 2.35 19.59
C HIS A 144 -6.94 3.30 18.64
N GLN A 145 -6.32 3.63 17.51
CA GLN A 145 -6.92 4.44 16.47
C GLN A 145 -6.72 3.81 15.10
N GLN A 146 -7.76 3.89 14.27
CA GLN A 146 -7.75 3.41 12.89
C GLN A 146 -7.67 4.64 11.98
N PHE A 147 -6.46 5.15 11.76
CA PHE A 147 -6.26 6.35 10.96
C PHE A 147 -6.64 6.16 9.51
N VAL A 148 -6.46 4.95 8.96
CA VAL A 148 -6.99 4.59 7.65
C VAL A 148 -7.63 3.21 7.71
N VAL A 149 -8.92 3.14 7.38
CA VAL A 149 -9.67 1.89 7.29
C VAL A 149 -10.64 1.94 6.11
N VAL A 150 -10.74 0.82 5.39
CA VAL A 150 -11.85 0.56 4.47
C VAL A 150 -12.77 -0.45 5.14
N SER A 151 -14.04 -0.13 5.31
CA SER A 151 -15.02 -1.06 5.88
C SER A 151 -15.24 -2.27 4.97
N SER A 152 -15.88 -3.31 5.49
CA SER A 152 -16.32 -4.44 4.66
C SER A 152 -17.37 -4.06 3.60
N THR A 153 -18.02 -2.89 3.75
CA THR A 153 -18.97 -2.31 2.78
C THR A 153 -18.31 -1.39 1.75
N GLY A 154 -17.01 -1.13 1.86
CA GLY A 154 -16.28 -0.25 0.93
C GLY A 154 -16.35 1.24 1.25
N ASP A 155 -16.70 1.61 2.48
CA ASP A 155 -16.56 2.97 2.96
C ASP A 155 -15.11 3.23 3.41
N LEU A 156 -14.49 4.27 2.88
CA LEU A 156 -13.17 4.72 3.29
C LEU A 156 -13.27 5.74 4.42
N TYR A 157 -12.48 5.51 5.47
CA TYR A 157 -12.26 6.44 6.57
C TYR A 157 -10.78 6.80 6.61
N CYS A 158 -10.49 8.09 6.75
CA CYS A 158 -9.14 8.60 6.88
C CYS A 158 -9.18 9.82 7.81
N SER A 159 -8.63 9.70 9.03
CA SER A 159 -8.64 10.81 10.00
C SER A 159 -7.60 10.61 11.09
N VAL A 160 -6.99 11.71 11.53
CA VAL A 160 -6.14 11.83 12.72
C VAL A 160 -6.83 12.59 13.86
N LEU A 161 -8.07 13.06 13.62
CA LEU A 161 -8.90 13.77 14.60
C LEU A 161 -9.78 12.79 15.39
N ASP A 162 -10.37 13.25 16.50
CA ASP A 162 -11.36 12.48 17.28
C ASP A 162 -12.60 12.10 16.44
N SER A 163 -13.00 12.96 15.51
CA SER A 163 -14.11 12.68 14.61
C SER A 163 -13.69 11.74 13.49
N ARG A 164 -14.52 10.72 13.25
CA ARG A 164 -14.35 9.75 12.17
C ARG A 164 -15.51 9.85 11.17
N SER A 165 -15.27 10.54 10.06
CA SER A 165 -16.21 10.62 8.94
C SER A 165 -15.84 9.64 7.83
N VAL A 166 -16.85 9.23 7.07
CA VAL A 166 -16.64 8.56 5.78
C VAL A 166 -16.15 9.61 4.78
N VAL A 167 -14.95 9.43 4.23
CA VAL A 167 -14.34 10.37 3.28
C VAL A 167 -14.57 9.95 1.83
N ALA A 168 -14.75 8.66 1.56
CA ALA A 168 -15.17 8.14 0.25
C ALA A 168 -16.00 6.86 0.42
N ARG A 169 -16.77 6.49 -0.61
CA ARG A 169 -17.65 5.31 -0.64
C ARG A 169 -17.41 4.50 -1.89
N ASP A 170 -18.02 3.31 -1.92
CA ASP A 170 -18.06 2.45 -3.09
C ASP A 170 -16.66 2.07 -3.60
N MET A 171 -15.73 1.88 -2.66
CA MET A 171 -14.38 1.44 -2.98
C MET A 171 -14.45 0.04 -3.60
N ILE A 172 -13.86 -0.13 -4.78
CA ILE A 172 -13.87 -1.40 -5.54
C ILE A 172 -12.54 -2.15 -5.44
N PRO A 173 -12.54 -3.50 -5.53
CA PRO A 173 -11.34 -4.32 -5.59
C PRO A 173 -10.56 -4.14 -6.90
N ASN A 174 -9.32 -4.63 -6.91
CA ASN A 174 -8.43 -4.69 -8.07
C ASN A 174 -8.20 -3.33 -8.75
N ARG A 175 -8.24 -2.26 -7.95
CA ARG A 175 -7.95 -0.90 -8.37
C ARG A 175 -6.90 -0.28 -7.47
N TRP A 176 -5.88 0.34 -8.06
CA TRP A 176 -4.94 1.20 -7.37
C TRP A 176 -5.61 2.51 -6.95
N TYR A 177 -5.40 2.90 -5.70
CA TYR A 177 -5.78 4.18 -5.12
C TYR A 177 -4.54 4.85 -4.54
N HIS A 178 -4.42 6.16 -4.74
CA HIS A 178 -3.47 6.98 -3.99
C HIS A 178 -4.25 7.77 -2.92
N LEU A 179 -3.98 7.50 -1.64
CA LEU A 179 -4.55 8.24 -0.53
C LEU A 179 -3.46 9.08 0.12
N ALA A 180 -3.78 10.34 0.43
CA ALA A 180 -2.93 11.18 1.27
C ALA A 180 -3.76 11.89 2.34
N LEU A 181 -3.13 12.16 3.48
CA LEU A 181 -3.65 13.02 4.52
C LEU A 181 -2.59 14.05 4.89
N THR A 182 -3.00 15.30 5.04
CA THR A 182 -2.17 16.38 5.55
C THR A 182 -2.79 16.93 6.82
N TYR A 183 -1.96 17.26 7.81
CA TYR A 183 -2.38 17.95 9.02
C TYR A 183 -1.48 19.15 9.27
N ASP A 184 -2.10 20.32 9.34
CA ASP A 184 -1.48 21.58 9.73
C ASP A 184 -1.80 21.83 11.21
N ASN A 185 -0.78 21.75 12.06
CA ASN A 185 -0.92 21.88 13.50
C ASN A 185 -1.15 23.32 13.95
N ASP A 186 -0.71 24.31 13.17
CA ASP A 186 -0.87 25.73 13.50
C ASP A 186 -2.34 26.16 13.33
N THR A 187 -2.99 25.66 12.29
CA THR A 187 -4.39 25.93 11.95
C THR A 187 -5.35 24.83 12.39
N GLN A 188 -4.83 23.70 12.89
CA GLN A 188 -5.59 22.49 13.22
C GLN A 188 -6.42 21.97 12.03
N ALA A 189 -5.91 22.12 10.81
CA ALA A 189 -6.60 21.71 9.59
C ALA A 189 -6.12 20.34 9.10
N GLN A 190 -7.07 19.46 8.81
CA GLN A 190 -6.85 18.16 8.17
C GLN A 190 -7.47 18.13 6.78
N ASP A 191 -6.68 17.79 5.77
CA ASP A 191 -7.18 17.52 4.42
C ASP A 191 -6.87 16.09 4.01
N VAL A 192 -7.83 15.47 3.31
CA VAL A 192 -7.73 14.12 2.78
C VAL A 192 -7.88 14.15 1.27
N TYR A 193 -6.99 13.45 0.59
CA TYR A 193 -6.89 13.42 -0.86
C TYR A 193 -6.99 11.99 -1.36
N LEU A 194 -7.77 11.76 -2.41
CA LEU A 194 -7.88 10.48 -3.10
C LEU A 194 -7.58 10.67 -4.58
N ASP A 195 -6.68 9.85 -5.12
CA ASP A 195 -6.18 9.92 -6.49
C ASP A 195 -5.71 11.32 -6.91
N GLY A 196 -5.10 12.03 -5.96
CA GLY A 196 -4.54 13.35 -6.20
C GLY A 196 -5.54 14.50 -6.08
N VAL A 197 -6.79 14.26 -5.67
CA VAL A 197 -7.82 15.29 -5.50
C VAL A 197 -8.24 15.37 -4.04
N MET A 198 -8.33 16.57 -3.47
CA MET A 198 -8.90 16.77 -2.13
C MET A 198 -10.38 16.35 -2.11
N ILE A 199 -10.71 15.39 -1.27
CA ILE A 199 -12.07 14.83 -1.14
C ILE A 199 -12.75 15.20 0.18
N HIS A 200 -11.98 15.63 1.17
CA HIS A 200 -12.50 15.99 2.49
C HIS A 200 -11.54 16.98 3.18
N SER A 201 -12.11 17.93 3.91
CA SER A 201 -11.39 18.88 4.76
C SER A 201 -12.14 19.04 6.08
N SER A 202 -11.40 19.15 7.18
CA SER A 202 -11.96 19.34 8.52
C SER A 202 -10.97 20.09 9.41
N THR A 203 -11.46 20.72 10.46
CA THR A 203 -10.64 21.35 11.49
C THR A 203 -10.87 20.69 12.84
N GLY A 204 -9.81 20.46 13.60
CA GLY A 204 -9.90 19.92 14.95
C GLY A 204 -8.54 19.52 15.50
N ALA A 205 -8.47 19.32 16.81
CA ALA A 205 -7.28 18.80 17.44
C ALA A 205 -7.06 17.33 17.06
N LEU A 206 -5.78 16.91 17.04
CA LEU A 206 -5.41 15.50 17.01
C LEU A 206 -6.08 14.74 18.15
N HIS A 207 -6.26 13.43 17.95
CA HIS A 207 -6.92 12.60 18.95
C HIS A 207 -6.24 12.75 20.32
N ASN A 208 -7.02 12.95 21.38
CA ASN A 208 -6.52 13.15 22.75
C ASN A 208 -5.63 11.99 23.28
N GLU A 209 -5.74 10.80 22.70
CA GLU A 209 -4.98 9.60 23.04
C GLU A 209 -3.63 9.50 22.31
N TRP A 210 -3.31 10.44 21.42
CA TRP A 210 -2.15 10.38 20.52
C TRP A 210 -0.83 10.04 21.23
N GLY A 211 -0.63 10.57 22.45
CA GLY A 211 0.57 10.30 23.25
C GLY A 211 0.72 8.85 23.73
N PHE A 212 -0.36 8.06 23.71
CA PHE A 212 -0.36 6.65 24.12
C PHE A 212 -0.28 5.68 22.93
N LEU A 213 -0.35 6.19 21.71
CA LEU A 213 -0.33 5.43 20.45
C LEU A 213 1.12 5.09 20.04
N THR A 214 1.77 4.23 20.82
CA THR A 214 3.21 3.91 20.71
C THR A 214 3.55 2.81 19.69
N HIS A 215 2.55 2.13 19.14
CA HIS A 215 2.72 1.04 18.19
C HIS A 215 1.98 1.36 16.90
N GLU A 216 2.74 1.69 15.87
CA GLU A 216 2.23 1.98 14.52
C GLU A 216 2.33 0.72 13.64
N GLN A 217 1.21 0.33 13.02
CA GLN A 217 1.09 -0.89 12.25
C GLN A 217 0.43 -0.62 10.88
N ILE A 218 1.09 -1.03 9.81
CA ILE A 218 0.51 -1.04 8.47
C ILE A 218 -0.14 -2.39 8.21
N GLY A 219 -1.37 -2.35 7.71
CA GLY A 219 -2.15 -3.51 7.29
C GLY A 219 -2.89 -4.24 8.41
N THR A 220 -2.94 -3.69 9.62
CA THR A 220 -3.77 -4.20 10.72
C THR A 220 -3.99 -3.12 11.77
N GLY A 221 -5.02 -3.30 12.59
CA GLY A 221 -5.21 -2.56 13.84
C GLY A 221 -6.28 -3.18 14.72
N CYS A 222 -6.39 -2.70 15.95
CA CYS A 222 -7.43 -3.17 16.89
C CYS A 222 -8.73 -2.40 16.67
N ILE A 223 -9.86 -3.06 16.85
CA ILE A 223 -11.23 -2.53 16.84
C ILE A 223 -11.87 -2.88 18.19
N THR A 224 -12.48 -1.87 18.81
CA THR A 224 -13.43 -2.09 19.92
C THR A 224 -14.85 -2.05 19.36
N ALA A 225 -15.72 -2.87 19.95
CA ALA A 225 -17.12 -3.02 19.56
C ALA A 225 -17.80 -1.67 19.29
N GLY A 226 -18.37 -1.54 18.11
CA GLY A 226 -19.14 -0.39 17.66
C GLY A 226 -20.13 -0.79 16.57
N SER A 227 -20.99 0.13 16.13
CA SER A 227 -22.01 -0.16 15.11
C SER A 227 -21.48 -0.24 13.68
N LEU A 228 -20.19 0.05 13.47
CA LEU A 228 -19.58 0.12 12.14
C LEU A 228 -19.18 -1.26 11.60
N ASN A 229 -19.09 -1.37 10.28
CA ASN A 229 -18.71 -2.58 9.56
C ASN A 229 -17.18 -2.81 9.55
N PHE A 230 -16.58 -2.93 10.74
CA PHE A 230 -15.14 -3.13 10.94
C PHE A 230 -14.81 -4.47 11.64
N PRO A 231 -14.93 -5.62 10.97
CA PRO A 231 -15.53 -5.85 9.65
C PRO A 231 -17.05 -6.01 9.68
N HIS A 232 -17.67 -6.14 10.86
CA HIS A 232 -19.12 -6.20 11.03
C HIS A 232 -19.51 -5.48 12.33
N PRO A 233 -20.79 -5.12 12.51
CA PRO A 233 -21.23 -4.47 13.74
C PRO A 233 -20.91 -5.32 14.97
N ASN A 234 -20.57 -4.64 16.06
CA ASN A 234 -20.18 -5.20 17.35
C ASN A 234 -18.91 -6.08 17.33
N TYR A 235 -18.11 -6.05 16.26
CA TYR A 235 -16.84 -6.76 16.22
C TYR A 235 -15.86 -6.19 17.26
N LEU A 236 -15.18 -7.09 17.96
CA LEU A 236 -14.17 -6.77 18.95
C LEU A 236 -12.94 -7.66 18.67
N GLY A 237 -11.84 -7.04 18.25
CA GLY A 237 -10.66 -7.81 17.88
C GLY A 237 -9.67 -7.02 17.04
N TRP A 238 -8.85 -7.74 16.28
CA TRP A 238 -7.96 -7.14 15.30
C TRP A 238 -8.63 -7.19 13.93
N TYR A 239 -8.47 -6.16 13.10
CA TYR A 239 -8.98 -6.16 11.74
C TYR A 239 -7.85 -5.98 10.73
N GLY A 240 -7.59 -7.02 9.94
CA GLY A 240 -6.50 -7.07 8.98
C GLY A 240 -6.88 -6.53 7.63
N PHE A 241 -5.96 -5.79 7.02
CA PHE A 241 -6.08 -5.35 5.64
C PHE A 241 -6.02 -6.54 4.68
N ARG A 242 -6.92 -6.53 3.69
CA ARG A 242 -6.89 -7.48 2.59
C ARG A 242 -6.72 -6.76 1.27
N GLY A 243 -5.47 -6.63 0.86
CA GLY A 243 -5.10 -5.78 -0.26
C GLY A 243 -3.61 -5.81 -0.58
N VAL A 244 -3.19 -4.87 -1.41
CA VAL A 244 -1.78 -4.64 -1.77
C VAL A 244 -1.42 -3.22 -1.38
N ILE A 245 -0.24 -3.00 -0.80
CA ILE A 245 0.35 -1.68 -0.54
C ILE A 245 1.68 -1.58 -1.27
N ASP A 246 1.94 -0.45 -1.92
CA ASP A 246 3.20 -0.22 -2.61
C ASP A 246 4.07 0.83 -1.90
N ASP A 247 3.84 2.12 -2.14
CA ASP A 247 4.55 3.22 -1.46
C ASP A 247 3.71 3.75 -0.31
N PHE A 248 4.09 3.41 0.94
CA PHE A 248 3.64 4.13 2.13
C PHE A 248 4.75 5.08 2.60
N ARG A 249 4.41 6.33 2.89
CA ARG A 249 5.35 7.40 3.21
C ARG A 249 4.79 8.33 4.29
N ILE A 250 5.69 8.83 5.14
CA ILE A 250 5.41 9.90 6.13
C ILE A 250 6.32 11.07 5.81
N TRP A 251 5.75 12.28 5.86
CA TRP A 251 6.40 13.53 5.50
C TRP A 251 6.38 14.53 6.65
N ASN A 252 7.45 15.30 6.74
CA ASN A 252 7.53 16.50 7.55
C ASN A 252 6.78 17.65 6.86
N GLY A 253 5.85 18.28 7.57
CA GLY A 253 5.00 19.36 7.05
C GLY A 253 3.75 18.85 6.34
N ALA A 254 2.76 19.73 6.18
CA ALA A 254 1.60 19.53 5.33
C ALA A 254 2.02 19.58 3.85
N LEU A 255 1.69 18.56 3.06
CA LEU A 255 1.89 18.55 1.61
C LEU A 255 0.91 19.51 0.93
N LEU A 256 1.33 20.10 -0.18
CA LEU A 256 0.45 20.93 -0.99
C LEU A 256 -0.38 20.05 -1.95
N GLN A 257 -1.51 20.57 -2.42
CA GLN A 257 -2.35 19.90 -3.42
C GLN A 257 -1.55 19.48 -4.67
N ASP A 258 -0.66 20.32 -5.17
CA ASP A 258 0.19 19.99 -6.33
C ASP A 258 1.20 18.88 -6.01
N ASP A 259 1.78 18.89 -4.81
CA ASP A 259 2.67 17.82 -4.34
C ASP A 259 1.92 16.49 -4.27
N VAL A 260 0.71 16.49 -3.72
CA VAL A 260 -0.14 15.29 -3.61
C VAL A 260 -0.54 14.78 -5.00
N ALA A 261 -0.92 15.66 -5.92
CA ALA A 261 -1.22 15.29 -7.31
C ALA A 261 0.00 14.70 -8.02
N PHE A 262 1.19 15.25 -7.78
CA PHE A 262 2.45 14.74 -8.32
C PHE A 262 2.74 13.31 -7.80
N LEU A 263 2.53 13.07 -6.51
CA LEU A 263 2.66 11.74 -5.89
C LEU A 263 1.61 10.74 -6.42
N ALA A 264 0.38 11.20 -6.68
CA ALA A 264 -0.71 10.40 -7.25
C ALA A 264 -0.48 10.02 -8.72
N CYS A 265 0.47 10.65 -9.41
CA CYS A 265 0.97 10.19 -10.71
C CYS A 265 2.15 9.21 -10.58
N GLY A 266 2.46 8.76 -9.36
CA GLY A 266 3.55 7.83 -9.06
C GLY A 266 4.95 8.44 -9.19
N ARG A 267 5.03 9.77 -9.14
CA ARG A 267 6.31 10.50 -9.11
C ARG A 267 6.81 10.64 -7.67
N LYS A 268 8.07 11.07 -7.51
CA LYS A 268 8.71 11.26 -6.20
C LYS A 268 9.03 12.72 -5.96
N LEU A 269 8.62 13.22 -4.80
CA LEU A 269 9.10 14.50 -4.28
C LEU A 269 10.54 14.35 -3.77
N ALA A 270 11.22 15.49 -3.59
CA ALA A 270 12.54 15.51 -2.98
C ALA A 270 12.51 14.93 -1.56
N ASN A 271 13.48 14.07 -1.23
CA ASN A 271 13.51 13.34 0.05
C ASN A 271 13.75 14.22 1.28
N GLN A 272 13.98 15.52 1.13
CA GLN A 272 14.29 16.43 2.26
C GLN A 272 13.19 16.45 3.33
N ARG A 273 11.92 16.26 2.92
CA ARG A 273 10.77 16.20 3.81
C ARG A 273 10.37 14.76 4.19
N LEU A 274 10.94 13.74 3.55
CA LEU A 274 10.57 12.35 3.77
C LEU A 274 11.13 11.87 5.12
N ARG A 275 10.26 11.45 6.03
CA ARG A 275 10.62 10.94 7.37
C ARG A 275 10.69 9.43 7.42
N ALA A 276 9.73 8.76 6.79
CA ALA A 276 9.68 7.31 6.72
C ALA A 276 9.10 6.84 5.39
N SER A 277 9.55 5.67 4.94
CA SER A 277 8.95 4.98 3.80
C SER A 277 9.14 3.48 3.92
N VAL A 278 8.11 2.71 3.60
CA VAL A 278 8.16 1.25 3.56
C VAL A 278 9.13 0.76 2.48
N LYS A 279 9.25 1.42 1.32
CA LYS A 279 10.22 1.02 0.29
C LYS A 279 11.65 1.44 0.58
N ALA A 280 11.88 2.55 1.29
CA ALA A 280 13.23 2.96 1.68
C ALA A 280 13.87 2.04 2.74
N ALA A 281 13.06 1.32 3.52
CA ALA A 281 13.52 0.28 4.44
C ALA A 281 13.91 -1.04 3.73
N ILE A 282 13.52 -1.21 2.46
CA ILE A 282 13.83 -2.36 1.60
C ILE A 282 15.00 -1.99 0.67
N THR A 283 16.10 -1.48 1.24
CA THR A 283 17.39 -1.46 0.53
C THR A 283 17.95 -2.89 0.43
N HIS A 284 18.71 -3.13 -0.64
CA HIS A 284 19.16 -4.41 -1.23
C HIS A 284 19.58 -5.58 -0.32
N GLU A 285 19.79 -5.38 0.99
CA GLU A 285 20.24 -6.42 1.93
C GLU A 285 19.08 -7.20 2.60
N ASN A 286 17.84 -6.71 2.55
CA ASN A 286 16.72 -7.37 3.24
C ASN A 286 15.85 -8.27 2.34
N LEU A 287 16.15 -8.38 1.05
CA LEU A 287 15.43 -9.26 0.10
C LEU A 287 15.63 -10.76 0.40
N THR A 288 16.61 -11.13 1.23
CA THR A 288 16.90 -12.50 1.67
C THR A 288 16.45 -12.81 3.09
N ARG A 289 16.00 -11.81 3.87
CA ARG A 289 15.27 -12.11 5.11
C ARG A 289 13.89 -12.61 4.72
N SER A 290 13.79 -13.93 4.68
CA SER A 290 12.54 -14.65 4.60
C SER A 290 11.51 -14.00 5.51
N LEU A 291 10.51 -13.33 4.93
CA LEU A 291 9.32 -12.82 5.64
C LEU A 291 8.42 -14.00 6.09
N THR A 292 8.99 -15.16 6.41
CA THR A 292 8.31 -16.34 6.97
C THR A 292 7.63 -16.07 8.31
N TRP A 293 7.89 -14.90 8.88
CA TRP A 293 7.42 -14.46 10.19
C TRP A 293 6.47 -13.28 10.09
N VAL A 294 6.02 -12.86 8.90
CA VAL A 294 5.06 -11.77 8.71
C VAL A 294 3.91 -12.21 7.78
N ASN A 295 2.66 -11.88 8.07
CA ASN A 295 1.48 -12.10 7.21
C ASN A 295 1.45 -11.17 5.98
N VAL A 296 2.62 -10.69 5.58
CA VAL A 296 2.86 -9.79 4.46
C VAL A 296 3.73 -10.53 3.45
N GLN A 297 3.18 -10.75 2.26
CA GLN A 297 3.88 -11.44 1.17
C GLN A 297 4.35 -10.42 0.14
N LEU A 298 5.65 -10.41 -0.19
CA LEU A 298 6.15 -9.70 -1.35
C LEU A 298 5.52 -10.29 -2.62
N THR A 299 4.65 -9.52 -3.25
CA THR A 299 3.87 -9.98 -4.39
C THR A 299 4.18 -9.16 -5.64
N MET A 300 4.18 -9.84 -6.78
CA MET A 300 4.32 -9.20 -8.09
C MET A 300 2.95 -8.77 -8.58
N CYS A 301 2.84 -7.52 -9.02
CA CYS A 301 1.62 -6.91 -9.55
C CYS A 301 1.96 -5.76 -10.51
N THR A 302 0.95 -5.26 -11.23
CA THR A 302 1.07 -3.99 -11.96
C THR A 302 1.40 -2.85 -11.00
N ARG A 303 2.20 -1.88 -11.44
CA ARG A 303 2.55 -0.71 -10.63
C ARG A 303 1.42 0.32 -10.64
N PRO A 304 1.31 1.14 -9.59
CA PRO A 304 0.36 2.25 -9.59
C PRO A 304 0.55 3.25 -10.75
N THR A 305 1.79 3.39 -11.24
CA THR A 305 2.15 4.23 -12.39
C THR A 305 1.62 3.71 -13.72
N GLU A 306 1.13 2.48 -13.79
CA GLU A 306 0.69 1.85 -15.04
C GLU A 306 -0.80 2.02 -15.30
N GLY A 307 -1.50 2.73 -14.41
CA GLY A 307 -2.93 2.95 -14.47
C GLY A 307 -3.64 2.49 -13.21
N ARG A 308 -4.97 2.64 -13.21
CA ARG A 308 -5.81 2.34 -12.04
C ARG A 308 -6.09 0.86 -11.87
N ASN A 309 -5.95 0.04 -12.90
CA ASN A 309 -6.21 -1.40 -12.79
C ASN A 309 -5.03 -2.11 -12.11
N MET A 310 -5.32 -2.80 -11.01
CA MET A 310 -4.34 -3.62 -10.30
C MET A 310 -4.52 -5.08 -10.71
N GLN A 311 -3.46 -5.68 -11.24
CA GLN A 311 -3.41 -7.11 -11.53
C GLN A 311 -2.35 -7.76 -10.65
N LEU A 312 -2.71 -8.86 -10.00
CA LEU A 312 -1.82 -9.66 -9.17
C LEU A 312 -1.28 -10.85 -9.99
N VAL A 313 0.02 -11.11 -9.93
CA VAL A 313 0.59 -12.35 -10.48
C VAL A 313 0.47 -13.45 -9.42
N PRO A 314 -0.27 -14.55 -9.67
CA PRO A 314 -0.39 -15.64 -8.72
C PRO A 314 0.98 -16.29 -8.46
N PHE A 315 1.34 -16.48 -7.19
CA PHE A 315 2.55 -17.21 -6.82
C PHE A 315 2.39 -18.69 -7.18
N ARG A 316 3.15 -19.20 -8.16
CA ARG A 316 3.00 -20.59 -8.66
C ARG A 316 3.98 -21.62 -8.04
N SER A 317 5.16 -21.26 -7.52
CA SER A 317 6.07 -22.20 -6.82
C SER A 317 7.34 -21.53 -6.25
N PRO A 318 7.94 -22.04 -5.15
CA PRO A 318 9.24 -21.61 -4.64
C PRO A 318 10.45 -22.00 -5.52
N ALA A 319 10.28 -22.86 -6.54
CA ALA A 319 11.38 -23.32 -7.41
C ALA A 319 11.71 -22.38 -8.59
N GLN A 320 10.99 -21.27 -8.74
CA GLN A 320 11.22 -20.30 -9.82
C GLN A 320 11.29 -18.86 -9.27
N PRO A 321 12.48 -18.36 -8.89
CA PRO A 321 12.64 -16.93 -8.55
C PRO A 321 12.40 -16.00 -9.76
N ASN A 322 12.36 -16.55 -10.98
CA ASN A 322 11.98 -15.84 -12.20
C ASN A 322 10.66 -16.44 -12.72
N CYS A 323 9.55 -15.73 -12.50
CA CYS A 323 8.25 -16.09 -13.07
C CYS A 323 8.35 -16.21 -14.59
N THR A 324 8.03 -17.40 -15.11
CA THR A 324 7.65 -17.56 -16.52
C THR A 324 6.16 -17.25 -16.59
N ILE A 325 5.81 -16.18 -17.31
CA ILE A 325 4.42 -15.88 -17.61
C ILE A 325 3.98 -16.89 -18.68
N SER A 326 2.94 -17.65 -18.37
CA SER A 326 2.25 -18.51 -19.34
C SER A 326 1.45 -17.66 -20.31
#